data_AF-A0A968F2V5-F1
#
_entry.id   AF-A0A968F2V5-F1
#
_cell.length_a   1.000
_cell.length_b   1.000
_cell.length_c   1.000
_cell.angle_alpha   90.00
_cell.angle_beta   90.00
_cell.angle_gamma   90.00
#
_symmetry.space_group_name_H-M   'P 1'
#
loop_
_entity.id
_entity.type
_entity.pdbx_description
1 polymer ?
#
loop_
_entity_poly.entity_id
_entity_poly.type
_entity_poly.pdbx_seq_one_letter_code
_entity_poly.pdbx_strand_id
1 'polypeptide(L)' 'MFQPIPRFPAIDRDIALVVGVEVSNQQVQDIIKGFSLVNRITIFDVYTGGQLPLGKKSLAYRITFQS' A
#
# COMPACT_ATOMS: atom_id res chain seq x y z
N MET A 1 -0.24 -22.84 16.14
CA MET A 1 1.18 -22.49 15.87
C MET A 1 1.56 -21.29 16.70
N PHE A 2 2.77 -21.26 17.24
CA PHE A 2 3.30 -20.13 18.00
C PHE A 2 3.76 -19.01 17.04
N GLN A 3 3.31 -17.78 17.24
CA GLN A 3 3.86 -16.60 16.58
C GLN A 3 4.78 -15.89 17.59
N PRO A 4 6.07 -15.70 17.27
CA PRO A 4 6.97 -14.97 18.16
C PRO A 4 6.48 -13.53 18.33
N ILE A 5 6.57 -13.02 19.55
CA ILE A 5 6.23 -11.62 19.85
C ILE A 5 7.28 -10.74 19.15
N PRO A 6 6.85 -9.79 18.30
CA PRO A 6 7.76 -8.86 17.63
C PRO A 6 8.60 -8.08 18.65
N ARG A 7 9.90 -7.96 18.40
CA ARG A 7 10.82 -7.25 19.30
C ARG A 7 10.59 -5.74 19.28
N PHE A 8 10.08 -5.23 18.16
CA PHE A 8 9.90 -3.81 17.91
C PHE A 8 8.42 -3.51 17.63
N PRO A 9 7.95 -2.30 18.01
CA PRO A 9 6.59 -1.88 17.69
C PRO A 9 6.40 -1.81 16.17
N ALA A 10 5.18 -2.11 15.72
CA ALA A 10 4.81 -1.89 14.33
C ALA A 10 4.80 -0.39 14.01
N ILE A 11 5.10 -0.05 12.75
CA ILE A 11 5.10 1.32 12.26
C ILE A 11 4.17 1.43 11.06
N ASP A 12 3.24 2.37 11.12
CA ASP A 12 2.38 2.70 9.98
C ASP A 12 3.00 3.83 9.13
N ARG A 13 2.84 3.68 7.80
CA ARG A 13 3.15 4.71 6.81
C ARG A 13 2.02 4.81 5.79
N ASP A 14 1.57 6.04 5.56
CA ASP A 14 0.59 6.34 4.53
C ASP A 14 1.31 6.87 3.28
N ILE A 15 0.98 6.31 2.12
CA ILE A 15 1.50 6.75 0.81
C ILE A 15 0.36 6.88 -0.19
N ALA A 16 0.50 7.79 -1.15
CA ALA A 16 -0.40 7.90 -2.30
C ALA A 16 0.40 7.73 -3.59
N LEU A 17 -0.07 6.85 -4.48
CA LEU A 17 0.57 6.51 -5.73
C LEU A 17 -0.30 6.97 -6.90
N VAL A 18 0.23 7.89 -7.73
CA VAL A 18 -0.39 8.26 -8.99
C VAL A 18 0.05 7.27 -10.07
N VAL A 19 -0.88 6.43 -10.52
CA VAL A 19 -0.63 5.34 -11.47
C VAL A 19 -1.56 5.45 -12.67
N GLY A 20 -1.25 4.72 -13.74
CA GLY A 20 -2.16 4.58 -14.87
C GLY A 20 -3.46 3.86 -14.47
N VAL A 21 -4.56 4.19 -15.14
CA VAL A 21 -5.88 3.57 -14.87
C VAL A 21 -5.87 2.06 -15.11
N GLU A 22 -4.99 1.57 -15.98
CA GLU A 22 -4.75 0.16 -16.29
C GLU A 22 -4.08 -0.62 -15.15
N VAL A 23 -3.37 0.06 -14.25
CA VAL A 23 -2.70 -0.58 -13.11
C VAL A 23 -3.74 -0.98 -12.07
N SER A 24 -3.91 -2.28 -11.84
CA SER A 24 -4.83 -2.78 -10.82
C SER A 24 -4.29 -2.55 -9.41
N ASN A 25 -5.20 -2.36 -8.45
CA ASN A 25 -4.84 -2.35 -7.02
C ASN A 25 -4.11 -3.65 -6.62
N GLN A 26 -4.51 -4.80 -7.18
CA GLN A 26 -3.90 -6.09 -6.86
C GLN A 26 -2.42 -6.12 -7.22
N GLN A 27 -2.05 -5.65 -8.43
CA GLN A 27 -0.64 -5.57 -8.84
C GLN A 27 0.20 -4.74 -7.87
N VAL A 28 -0.32 -3.59 -7.42
CA VAL A 28 0.38 -2.74 -6.44
C VAL A 28 0.52 -3.44 -5.10
N GLN A 29 -0.55 -4.09 -4.61
CA GLN A 29 -0.50 -4.84 -3.35
C GLN A 29 0.47 -6.01 -3.41
N ASP A 30 0.52 -6.76 -4.51
CA ASP A 30 1.40 -7.92 -4.68
C ASP A 30 2.87 -7.50 -4.64
N ILE A 31 3.20 -6.37 -5.29
CA ILE A 31 4.55 -5.80 -5.23
C ILE A 31 4.91 -5.40 -3.79
N ILE A 32 4.04 -4.67 -3.10
CA ILE A 32 4.34 -4.17 -1.75
C ILE A 32 4.41 -5.33 -0.73
N LYS A 33 3.57 -6.35 -0.85
CA LYS A 33 3.61 -7.55 0.00
C LYS A 33 4.88 -8.39 -0.19
N GLY A 34 5.61 -8.20 -1.30
CA GLY A 34 6.88 -8.90 -1.56
C GLY A 34 8.04 -8.48 -0.65
N PHE A 35 7.91 -7.39 0.13
CA PHE A 35 8.97 -6.90 1.00
C PHE A 35 8.88 -7.51 2.41
N SER A 36 10.02 -7.97 2.95
CA SER A 36 10.08 -8.74 4.20
C SER A 36 9.58 -8.02 5.45
N LEU A 37 9.64 -6.68 5.47
CA LEU A 37 9.17 -5.88 6.61
C LEU A 37 7.68 -5.54 6.52
N VAL A 38 7.01 -5.80 5.39
CA VAL A 38 5.60 -5.47 5.22
C VAL A 38 4.74 -6.54 5.88
N ASN A 39 4.10 -6.16 6.98
CA ASN A 39 3.16 -7.03 7.70
C ASN A 39 1.73 -6.87 7.18
N ARG A 40 1.32 -5.65 6.83
CA ARG A 40 -0.02 -5.36 6.32
C ARG A 40 0.01 -4.23 5.31
N ILE A 41 -0.87 -4.31 4.32
CA ILE A 41 -1.20 -3.21 3.42
C ILE A 41 -2.72 -3.08 3.33
N THR A 42 -3.21 -1.85 3.44
CA THR A 42 -4.63 -1.51 3.32
C THR A 42 -4.77 -0.33 2.39
N ILE A 43 -5.58 -0.48 1.34
CA ILE A 43 -6.02 0.67 0.55
C ILE A 43 -7.11 1.40 1.32
N PHE A 44 -7.00 2.72 1.44
CA PHE A 44 -7.98 3.53 2.17
C PHE A 44 -8.58 4.67 1.35
N ASP A 45 -7.98 5.01 0.20
CA ASP A 45 -8.54 5.99 -0.72
C ASP A 45 -8.21 5.65 -2.18
N VAL A 46 -9.15 5.95 -3.07
CA VAL A 46 -9.03 5.85 -4.52
C VAL A 46 -9.59 7.11 -5.13
N TYR A 47 -8.74 7.88 -5.78
CA TYR A 47 -9.12 9.14 -6.39
C TYR A 47 -8.95 9.12 -7.90
N THR A 48 -9.97 9.59 -8.61
CA THR A 48 -10.01 9.70 -10.08
C THR A 48 -10.51 11.07 -10.50
N GLY A 49 -9.94 11.62 -11.58
CA GLY A 49 -10.36 12.91 -12.14
C GLY A 49 -9.70 14.13 -11.48
N GLY A 50 -10.33 15.30 -11.64
CA GLY A 50 -9.87 16.57 -11.09
C GLY A 50 -8.50 17.00 -11.63
N GLN A 51 -7.53 17.19 -10.72
CA GLN A 51 -6.18 17.66 -11.04
C GLN A 51 -5.23 16.54 -11.54
N LEU A 52 -5.68 15.29 -11.59
CA LEU A 52 -4.86 14.21 -12.12
C LEU A 52 -4.72 14.31 -13.65
N PRO A 53 -3.54 14.00 -14.20
CA PRO A 53 -3.38 13.87 -15.64
C PRO A 53 -4.36 12.85 -16.23
N LEU A 54 -4.76 13.06 -17.49
CA LEU A 54 -5.62 12.13 -18.21
C LEU A 54 -5.04 10.70 -18.20
N GLY A 55 -5.91 9.72 -17.96
CA GLY A 55 -5.50 8.32 -17.86
C GLY A 55 -4.79 7.94 -16.55
N LYS A 56 -4.79 8.82 -15.53
CA LYS A 56 -4.26 8.53 -14.20
C LYS A 56 -5.34 8.39 -13.13
N LYS A 57 -5.01 7.64 -12.09
CA LYS A 57 -5.73 7.54 -10.81
C LYS A 57 -4.72 7.59 -9.66
N SER A 58 -5.17 8.01 -8.49
CA SER A 58 -4.38 7.93 -7.25
C SER A 58 -4.90 6.79 -6.38
N LEU A 59 -3.99 5.97 -5.85
CA LEU A 59 -4.29 4.91 -4.90
C LEU A 59 -3.55 5.20 -3.59
N ALA A 60 -4.27 5.38 -2.49
CA ALA A 60 -3.67 5.64 -1.18
C ALA A 60 -3.68 4.40 -0.30
N TYR A 61 -2.52 4.09 0.29
CA TYR A 61 -2.28 2.90 1.09
C TYR A 61 -1.72 3.26 2.45
N ARG A 62 -2.18 2.54 3.47
CA ARG A 62 -1.50 2.40 4.75
C ARG A 62 -0.71 1.11 4.73
N ILE A 63 0.58 1.20 5.02
CA ILE A 63 1.49 0.07 5.12
C ILE A 63 1.95 -0.04 6.57
N THR A 64 1.75 -1.21 7.17
CA THR A 64 2.26 -1.53 8.50
C THR A 64 3.55 -2.32 8.32
N PHE A 65 4.65 -1.75 8.81
CA PHE A 65 5.96 -2.38 8.88
C PHE A 65 6.17 -3.05 10.24
N GLN A 66 6.76 -4.24 10.25
CA GLN A 66 7.09 -4.97 11.48
C GLN A 66 8.30 -5.88 11.27
N SER A 67 9.15 -6.00 12.30
CA SER A 67 10.39 -6.81 12.31
C SER A 67 10.42 -7.85 13.43
#